data_AF-A0A1G4XIY8-F1
#
_entry.id   AF-A0A1G4XIY8-F1
#
_cell.length_a   1.000
_cell.length_b   1.000
_cell.length_c   1.000
_cell.angle_alpha   90.00
_cell.angle_beta   90.00
_cell.angle_gamma   90.00
#
_symmetry.space_group_name_H-M   'P 1'
#
loop_
_entity.id
_entity.type
_entity.pdbx_description
1 polymer ?
#
loop_
_entity_poly.entity_id
_entity_poly.type
_entity_poly.pdbx_seq_one_letter_code
_entity_poly.pdbx_strand_id
1 'polypeptide(L)'
;MSATPETVTDYRQSLVLHLRLQEVPADRIGEIVAEVESHVAETGEDPAEAFGSPRDYARSLTDEHRKPPRWWTVTTLVLAAAAGWLIGQGAFAVLLDEPWLGRSGWLWLATGVAVGIPPAYMVGRRSREVLDPRTGRPLVRTPRWAAFTFYLIPVAIVLVGWLAILVIR
;
A
#
# COMPACT_ATOMS: atom_id res chain seq x y z
N MET A 1 -4.22 30.95 18.95
CA MET A 1 -2.74 30.90 18.86
C MET A 1 -2.40 30.93 17.36
N SER A 2 -1.44 31.73 16.90
CA SER A 2 -1.20 31.84 15.45
C SER A 2 -0.44 30.62 14.92
N ALA A 3 -0.75 30.19 13.68
CA ALA A 3 -0.10 29.05 13.05
C ALA A 3 1.40 29.31 12.83
N THR A 4 2.21 28.26 13.02
CA THR A 4 3.63 28.25 12.62
C THR A 4 3.86 27.21 11.52
N PRO A 5 4.92 27.33 10.70
CA PRO A 5 5.19 26.34 9.64
C PRO A 5 5.34 24.91 10.15
N GLU A 6 5.81 24.76 11.39
CA GLU A 6 5.97 23.46 12.06
C GLU A 6 4.61 22.86 12.46
N THR A 7 3.72 23.65 13.09
CA THR A 7 2.40 23.15 13.49
C THR A 7 1.54 22.76 12.28
N VAL A 8 1.65 23.50 11.17
CA VAL A 8 0.98 23.16 9.90
C VAL A 8 1.53 21.85 9.32
N THR A 9 2.84 21.66 9.35
CA THR A 9 3.48 20.43 8.83
C THR A 9 3.08 19.20 9.63
N ASP A 10 3.08 19.30 10.96
CA ASP A 10 2.71 18.22 11.87
C ASP A 10 1.23 17.85 11.76
N TYR A 11 0.37 18.87 11.68
CA TYR A 11 -1.06 18.71 11.47
C TYR A 11 -1.33 17.97 10.16
N ARG A 12 -0.70 18.43 9.07
CA ARG A 12 -0.80 17.82 7.73
C ARG A 12 -0.38 16.36 7.73
N GLN A 13 0.78 16.03 8.29
CA GLN A 13 1.26 14.64 8.34
C GLN A 13 0.30 13.73 9.12
N SER A 14 -0.19 14.22 10.26
CA SER A 14 -1.14 13.50 11.12
C SER A 14 -2.49 13.32 10.43
N LEU A 15 -2.98 14.34 9.73
CA LEU A 15 -4.23 14.31 8.98
C LEU A 15 -4.15 13.30 7.82
N VAL A 16 -3.08 13.34 7.03
CA VAL A 16 -2.85 12.38 5.94
C VAL A 16 -2.81 10.94 6.48
N LEU A 17 -2.18 10.71 7.63
CA LEU A 17 -2.14 9.40 8.26
C LEU A 17 -3.55 8.93 8.64
N HIS A 18 -4.33 9.76 9.33
CA HIS A 18 -5.68 9.39 9.76
C HIS A 18 -6.65 9.15 8.61
N LEU A 19 -6.60 9.98 7.55
CA LEU A 19 -7.40 9.79 6.35
C LEU A 19 -7.01 8.49 5.61
N ARG A 20 -5.70 8.15 5.55
CA ARG A 20 -5.25 6.87 4.99
C ARG A 20 -5.74 5.67 5.81
N LEU A 21 -5.73 5.75 7.14
CA LEU A 21 -6.26 4.70 8.02
C LEU A 21 -7.76 4.48 7.85
N GLN A 22 -8.48 5.49 7.35
CA GLN A 22 -9.90 5.41 7.02
C GLN A 22 -10.14 5.06 5.55
N GLU A 23 -9.10 4.72 4.79
CA GLU A 23 -9.15 4.34 3.37
C GLU A 23 -9.74 5.42 2.45
N VAL A 24 -9.56 6.70 2.79
CA VAL A 24 -9.96 7.82 1.92
C VAL A 24 -9.13 7.80 0.62
N PRO A 25 -9.75 7.99 -0.57
CA PRO A 25 -9.02 8.04 -1.83
C PRO A 25 -7.90 9.09 -1.84
N ALA A 26 -6.74 8.76 -2.41
CA ALA A 26 -5.56 9.61 -2.36
C ALA A 26 -5.79 11.03 -2.92
N ASP A 27 -6.57 11.15 -4.00
CA ASP A 27 -6.93 12.44 -4.60
C ASP A 27 -7.77 13.28 -3.63
N ARG A 28 -8.74 12.65 -2.94
CA ARG A 28 -9.57 13.29 -1.92
C ARG A 28 -8.78 13.72 -0.70
N ILE A 29 -7.79 12.93 -0.28
CA ILE A 29 -6.85 13.35 0.79
C ILE A 29 -6.11 14.62 0.37
N GLY A 30 -5.66 14.70 -0.87
CA GLY A 30 -4.99 15.89 -1.41
C GLY A 30 -5.88 17.14 -1.35
N GLU A 31 -7.14 17.01 -1.76
CA GLU A 31 -8.13 18.09 -1.68
C GLU A 31 -8.32 18.60 -0.25
N ILE A 32 -8.55 17.69 0.71
CA ILE A 32 -8.77 18.03 2.12
C ILE A 32 -7.55 18.74 2.71
N VAL A 33 -6.35 18.23 2.43
CA VAL A 33 -5.11 18.85 2.93
C VAL A 33 -4.92 20.24 2.32
N ALA A 34 -5.16 20.39 1.02
CA ALA A 34 -5.07 21.68 0.35
C ALA A 34 -6.08 22.69 0.93
N GLU A 35 -7.29 22.26 1.27
CA GLU A 35 -8.31 23.10 1.93
C GLU A 35 -7.80 23.65 3.26
N VAL A 36 -7.28 22.78 4.14
CA VAL A 36 -6.69 23.18 5.43
C VAL A 36 -5.53 24.15 5.24
N GLU A 37 -4.60 23.85 4.33
CA GLU A 37 -3.46 24.73 4.03
C GLU A 37 -3.88 26.09 3.47
N SER A 38 -4.95 26.15 2.65
CA SER A 38 -5.51 27.43 2.16
C SER A 38 -6.05 28.25 3.31
N HIS A 39 -6.84 27.61 4.17
CA HIS A 39 -7.49 28.27 5.28
C HIS A 39 -6.45 28.89 6.21
N VAL A 40 -5.43 28.13 6.59
CA VAL A 40 -4.33 28.65 7.42
C VAL A 40 -3.57 29.78 6.70
N ALA A 41 -3.35 29.68 5.39
CA ALA A 41 -2.69 30.75 4.63
C ALA A 41 -3.53 32.04 4.55
N GLU A 42 -4.85 31.93 4.51
CA GLU A 42 -5.80 33.04 4.42
C GLU A 42 -6.06 33.69 5.78
N THR A 43 -6.19 32.89 6.85
CA THR A 43 -6.59 33.37 8.18
C THR A 43 -5.42 33.54 9.14
N GLY A 44 -4.32 32.80 8.95
CA GLY A 44 -3.21 32.70 9.89
C GLY A 44 -3.54 31.95 11.19
N GLU A 45 -4.73 31.34 11.27
CA GLU A 45 -5.21 30.59 12.44
C GLU A 45 -4.54 29.21 12.54
N ASP A 46 -4.27 28.75 13.76
CA ASP A 46 -3.74 27.40 13.97
C ASP A 46 -4.74 26.33 13.48
N PRO A 47 -4.29 25.34 12.67
CA PRO A 47 -5.20 24.36 12.10
C PRO A 47 -5.90 23.49 13.16
N ALA A 48 -5.31 23.27 14.34
CA ALA A 48 -5.97 22.52 15.40
C ALA A 48 -7.06 23.34 16.12
N GLU A 49 -6.95 24.67 16.11
CA GLU A 49 -8.00 25.57 16.60
C GLU A 49 -9.16 25.65 15.59
N ALA A 50 -8.86 25.81 14.30
CA ALA A 50 -9.87 25.96 13.25
C ALA A 50 -10.62 24.66 12.92
N PHE A 51 -9.91 23.53 12.82
CA PHE A 51 -10.47 22.25 12.35
C PHE A 51 -10.57 21.19 13.45
N GLY A 52 -10.05 21.46 14.65
CA GLY A 52 -9.94 20.48 15.72
C GLY A 52 -8.80 19.48 15.48
N SER A 53 -8.76 18.39 16.26
CA SER A 53 -7.68 17.41 16.15
C SER A 53 -7.68 16.72 14.76
N PRO A 54 -6.50 16.42 14.17
CA PRO A 54 -6.43 15.75 12.87
C PRO A 54 -7.24 14.45 12.80
N ARG A 55 -7.32 13.73 13.94
CA ARG A 55 -8.05 12.48 14.06
C ARG A 55 -9.56 12.69 14.01
N ASP A 56 -10.06 13.68 14.72
CA ASP A 56 -11.49 13.94 14.82
C ASP A 56 -12.01 14.58 13.53
N TYR A 57 -11.23 15.48 12.93
CA TYR A 57 -11.53 16.05 11.61
C TYR A 57 -11.53 14.96 10.52
N ALA A 58 -10.56 14.06 10.51
CA ALA A 58 -10.60 12.92 9.57
C ALA A 58 -11.85 12.04 9.78
N ARG A 59 -12.23 11.78 11.04
CA ARG A 59 -13.43 11.00 11.36
C ARG A 59 -14.71 11.66 10.86
N SER A 60 -14.87 12.97 11.03
CA SER A 60 -16.07 13.67 10.56
C SER A 60 -16.23 13.62 9.03
N LEU A 61 -15.12 13.56 8.29
CA LEU A 61 -15.13 13.45 6.82
C LEU A 61 -15.41 12.03 6.29
N THR A 62 -15.34 11.01 7.16
CA THR A 62 -15.38 9.60 6.74
C THR A 62 -16.60 8.83 7.20
N ASP A 63 -17.53 9.46 7.91
CA ASP A 63 -18.82 8.84 8.24
C ASP A 63 -19.63 8.43 6.98
N GLU A 64 -19.35 9.01 5.82
CA GLU A 64 -19.91 8.61 4.52
C GLU A 64 -19.09 7.55 3.76
N HIS A 65 -17.81 7.37 4.09
CA HIS A 65 -16.90 6.45 3.38
C HIS A 65 -16.95 5.04 3.98
N ARG A 66 -17.62 4.12 3.28
CA ARG A 66 -17.70 2.71 3.66
C ARG A 66 -16.32 2.05 3.57
N LYS A 67 -15.72 1.69 4.71
CA LYS A 67 -14.54 0.82 4.74
C LYS A 67 -14.83 -0.44 3.91
N PRO A 68 -13.92 -0.90 3.04
CA PRO A 68 -14.15 -2.15 2.35
C PRO A 68 -14.33 -3.28 3.37
N PRO A 69 -15.20 -4.26 3.07
CA PRO A 69 -15.45 -5.35 3.99
C PRO A 69 -14.14 -6.07 4.37
N ARG A 70 -13.99 -6.45 5.63
CA ARG A 70 -12.80 -7.18 6.11
C ARG A 70 -12.47 -8.42 5.28
N TRP A 71 -13.49 -9.09 4.73
CA TRP A 71 -13.31 -10.26 3.88
C TRP A 71 -12.54 -9.95 2.58
N TRP A 72 -12.67 -8.76 2.00
CA TRP A 72 -11.89 -8.35 0.81
C TRP A 72 -10.38 -8.33 1.10
N THR A 73 -10.01 -7.78 2.25
CA THR A 73 -8.60 -7.76 2.69
C THR A 73 -8.09 -9.19 2.89
N VAL A 74 -8.88 -10.05 3.52
CA VAL A 74 -8.52 -11.47 3.72
C VAL A 74 -8.38 -12.19 2.36
N THR A 75 -9.32 -12.03 1.44
CA THR A 75 -9.24 -12.63 0.09
C THR A 75 -8.00 -12.18 -0.65
N THR A 76 -7.65 -10.89 -0.56
CA THR A 76 -6.42 -10.34 -1.19
C THR A 76 -5.16 -10.99 -0.62
N LEU A 77 -5.09 -11.16 0.71
CA LEU A 77 -3.97 -11.82 1.39
C LEU A 77 -3.86 -13.30 1.02
N VAL A 78 -4.99 -14.01 0.96
CA VAL A 78 -5.01 -15.43 0.57
C VAL A 78 -4.56 -15.61 -0.87
N LEU A 79 -5.04 -14.78 -1.80
CA LEU A 79 -4.61 -14.81 -3.21
C LEU A 79 -3.11 -14.49 -3.35
N ALA A 80 -2.61 -13.51 -2.60
CA ALA A 80 -1.19 -13.17 -2.55
C ALA A 80 -0.32 -14.34 -2.09
N ALA A 81 -0.73 -14.99 -0.99
CA ALA A 81 -0.03 -16.15 -0.45
C ALA A 81 -0.05 -17.34 -1.42
N ALA A 82 -1.21 -17.62 -2.04
CA ALA A 82 -1.35 -18.66 -3.05
C ALA A 82 -0.47 -18.39 -4.29
N ALA A 83 -0.42 -17.15 -4.77
CA ALA A 83 0.45 -16.75 -5.86
C ALA A 83 1.93 -17.00 -5.54
N GLY A 84 2.39 -16.54 -4.36
CA GLY A 84 3.76 -16.76 -3.90
C GLY A 84 4.12 -18.25 -3.78
N TRP A 85 3.20 -19.06 -3.23
CA TRP A 85 3.37 -20.51 -3.13
C TRP A 85 3.51 -21.18 -4.50
N LEU A 86 2.62 -20.84 -5.45
CA LEU A 86 2.65 -21.39 -6.81
C LEU A 86 3.92 -21.00 -7.57
N ILE A 87 4.37 -19.75 -7.43
CA ILE A 87 5.64 -19.28 -8.00
C ILE A 87 6.79 -20.09 -7.41
N GLY A 88 6.81 -20.28 -6.08
CA GLY A 88 7.85 -21.06 -5.42
C GLY A 88 7.91 -22.51 -5.90
N GLN A 89 6.77 -23.21 -5.89
CA GLN A 89 6.69 -24.61 -6.35
C GLN A 89 7.05 -24.75 -7.84
N GLY A 90 6.54 -23.83 -8.69
CA GLY A 90 6.89 -23.82 -10.11
C GLY A 90 8.38 -23.57 -10.36
N ALA A 91 8.99 -22.66 -9.60
CA ALA A 91 10.44 -22.39 -9.69
C ALA A 91 11.26 -23.62 -9.31
N PHE A 92 10.92 -24.30 -8.21
CA PHE A 92 11.60 -25.54 -7.81
C PHE A 92 11.42 -26.65 -8.83
N ALA A 93 10.22 -26.83 -9.37
CA ALA A 93 9.94 -27.82 -10.40
C ALA A 93 10.79 -27.59 -11.67
N VAL A 94 10.93 -26.34 -12.12
CA VAL A 94 11.80 -26.01 -13.26
C VAL A 94 13.28 -26.23 -12.91
N LEU A 95 13.72 -25.86 -11.72
CA LEU A 95 15.11 -25.94 -11.31
C LEU A 95 15.59 -27.38 -11.11
N LEU A 96 14.71 -28.25 -10.63
CA LEU A 96 14.98 -29.67 -10.39
C LEU A 96 14.71 -30.53 -11.63
N ASP A 97 14.16 -29.93 -12.70
CA ASP A 97 13.64 -30.63 -13.90
C ASP A 97 12.61 -31.73 -13.56
N GLU A 98 11.92 -31.57 -12.43
CA GLU A 98 10.96 -32.53 -11.90
C GLU A 98 9.54 -31.97 -12.07
N PRO A 99 8.62 -32.71 -12.73
CA PRO A 99 7.26 -32.25 -12.90
C PRO A 99 6.52 -32.24 -11.55
N TRP A 100 5.86 -31.11 -11.26
CA TRP A 100 5.00 -31.00 -10.07
C TRP A 100 3.55 -31.28 -10.45
N LEU A 101 2.91 -32.25 -9.78
CA LEU A 101 1.57 -32.75 -10.10
C LEU A 101 1.40 -33.19 -11.57
N GLY A 102 2.45 -33.79 -12.15
CA GLY A 102 2.42 -34.29 -13.53
C GLY A 102 2.39 -33.20 -14.61
N ARG A 103 2.68 -31.94 -14.26
CA ARG A 103 2.75 -30.81 -15.20
C ARG A 103 4.11 -30.11 -15.13
N SER A 104 4.47 -29.43 -16.22
CA SER A 104 5.69 -28.62 -16.30
C SER A 104 5.68 -27.50 -15.24
N GLY A 105 6.81 -27.28 -14.57
CA GLY A 105 6.99 -26.20 -13.59
C GLY A 105 6.71 -24.80 -14.17
N TRP A 106 6.94 -24.60 -15.47
CA TRP A 106 6.64 -23.33 -16.15
C TRP A 106 5.14 -22.97 -16.12
N LEU A 107 4.25 -23.96 -16.20
CA LEU A 107 2.81 -23.73 -16.11
C LEU A 107 2.41 -23.23 -14.72
N TRP A 108 3.03 -23.79 -13.67
CA TRP A 108 2.77 -23.37 -12.30
C TRP A 108 3.35 -21.99 -11.99
N LEU A 109 4.53 -21.67 -12.52
CA LEU A 109 5.10 -20.31 -12.50
C LEU A 109 4.17 -19.30 -13.15
N ALA A 110 3.73 -19.56 -14.38
CA ALA A 110 2.83 -18.67 -15.11
C ALA A 110 1.50 -18.47 -14.37
N THR A 111 0.94 -19.55 -13.81
CA THR A 111 -0.28 -19.50 -13.00
C THR A 111 -0.09 -18.64 -11.75
N GLY A 112 1.00 -18.85 -11.02
CA GLY A 112 1.32 -18.07 -9.82
C GLY A 112 1.49 -16.58 -10.12
N VAL A 113 2.17 -16.23 -11.21
CA VAL A 113 2.28 -14.83 -11.67
C VAL A 113 0.92 -14.25 -11.99
N ALA A 114 0.08 -14.97 -12.76
CA ALA A 114 -1.25 -14.51 -13.13
C ALA A 114 -2.16 -14.28 -11.90
N VAL A 115 -2.16 -15.20 -10.94
CA VAL A 115 -2.90 -15.08 -9.67
C VAL A 115 -2.36 -13.92 -8.80
N GLY A 116 -1.08 -13.58 -8.94
CA GLY A 116 -0.44 -12.47 -8.22
C GLY A 116 -0.81 -11.08 -8.75
N ILE A 117 -1.30 -10.95 -9.99
CA ILE A 117 -1.63 -9.64 -10.60
C ILE A 117 -2.74 -8.90 -9.83
N PRO A 118 -3.92 -9.49 -9.55
CA PRO A 118 -4.98 -8.80 -8.82
C PRO A 118 -4.56 -8.27 -7.43
N PRO A 119 -3.93 -9.07 -6.53
CA PRO A 119 -3.52 -8.54 -5.23
C PRO A 119 -2.42 -7.49 -5.35
N ALA A 120 -1.45 -7.65 -6.26
CA ALA A 120 -0.44 -6.63 -6.51
C ALA A 120 -1.06 -5.31 -7.02
N TYR A 121 -2.06 -5.40 -7.89
CA TYR A 121 -2.82 -4.25 -8.37
C TYR A 121 -3.61 -3.56 -7.25
N MET A 122 -4.25 -4.34 -6.36
CA MET A 122 -4.98 -3.78 -5.21
C MET A 122 -4.04 -3.09 -4.23
N VAL A 123 -2.89 -3.70 -3.92
CA VAL A 123 -1.84 -3.10 -3.08
C VAL A 123 -1.32 -1.82 -3.74
N GLY A 124 -0.99 -1.87 -5.03
CA GLY A 124 -0.52 -0.71 -5.79
C GLY A 124 -1.53 0.44 -5.83
N ARG A 125 -2.83 0.15 -5.98
CA ARG A 125 -3.89 1.17 -5.91
C ARG A 125 -3.95 1.83 -4.53
N ARG A 126 -3.82 1.07 -3.44
CA ARG A 126 -3.79 1.62 -2.06
C ARG A 126 -2.52 2.43 -1.78
N SER A 127 -1.41 2.10 -2.43
CA SER A 127 -0.14 2.79 -2.29
C SER A 127 0.01 4.03 -3.16
N ARG A 128 -1.05 4.49 -3.86
CA ARG A 128 -0.97 5.73 -4.65
C ARG A 128 -0.48 6.89 -3.78
N GLU A 129 0.46 7.64 -4.34
CA GLU A 129 0.98 8.86 -3.73
C GLU A 129 -0.20 9.83 -3.56
N VAL A 130 -0.31 10.45 -2.39
CA VAL A 130 -1.28 11.53 -2.17
C VAL A 130 -0.64 12.77 -2.79
N LEU A 131 -1.25 13.27 -3.86
CA LEU A 131 -0.76 14.42 -4.61
C LEU A 131 -1.50 15.68 -4.13
N ASP A 132 -0.77 16.78 -4.00
CA ASP A 132 -1.37 18.10 -3.84
C ASP A 132 -2.03 18.52 -5.17
N PRO A 133 -3.34 18.81 -5.21
CA PRO A 133 -4.04 19.24 -6.42
C PRO A 133 -3.51 20.54 -7.03
N ARG A 134 -2.92 21.44 -6.22
CA ARG A 134 -2.44 22.75 -6.68
C ARG A 134 -1.08 22.68 -7.34
N THR A 135 -0.18 21.86 -6.80
CA THR A 135 1.22 21.81 -7.22
C THR A 135 1.60 20.52 -7.93
N GLY A 136 0.77 19.47 -7.85
CA GLY A 136 1.05 18.14 -8.37
C GLY A 136 2.18 17.42 -7.60
N ARG A 137 2.66 17.97 -6.49
CA ARG A 137 3.74 17.38 -5.70
C ARG A 137 3.18 16.35 -4.72
N PRO A 138 3.93 15.28 -4.41
CA PRO A 138 3.52 14.32 -3.39
C PRO A 138 3.54 14.98 -2.01
N LEU A 139 2.41 14.90 -1.29
CA LEU A 139 2.25 15.41 0.07
C LEU A 139 3.07 14.59 1.09
N VAL A 140 3.25 13.29 0.81
CA VAL A 140 4.12 12.38 1.58
C VAL A 140 4.95 11.53 0.63
N ARG A 141 6.25 11.47 0.87
CA ARG A 141 7.22 10.70 0.06
C ARG A 141 7.08 9.21 0.40
N THR A 142 6.25 8.49 -0.34
CA THR A 142 6.15 7.04 -0.18
C THR A 142 7.24 6.33 -0.99
N PRO A 143 7.94 5.34 -0.43
CA PRO A 143 8.93 4.58 -1.18
C PRO A 143 8.23 3.70 -2.21
N ARG A 144 8.51 3.96 -3.49
CA ARG A 144 8.02 3.18 -4.66
C ARG A 144 8.39 1.71 -4.61
N TRP A 145 9.28 1.33 -3.69
CA TRP A 145 9.74 -0.03 -3.48
C TRP A 145 8.72 -0.96 -2.81
N ALA A 146 7.61 -0.44 -2.26
CA ALA A 146 6.60 -1.27 -1.57
C ALA A 146 5.98 -2.36 -2.47
N ALA A 147 5.79 -2.08 -3.76
CA ALA A 147 5.30 -3.07 -4.72
C ALA A 147 6.36 -4.13 -5.05
N PHE A 148 7.64 -3.76 -5.05
CA PHE A 148 8.76 -4.69 -5.27
C PHE A 148 8.92 -5.64 -4.08
N THR A 149 8.69 -5.16 -2.85
CA THR A 149 8.70 -6.01 -1.64
C THR A 149 7.76 -7.20 -1.75
N PHE A 150 6.60 -7.02 -2.39
CA PHE A 150 5.59 -8.06 -2.57
C PHE A 150 6.12 -9.27 -3.36
N TYR A 151 6.96 -9.04 -4.37
CA TYR A 151 7.57 -10.10 -5.19
C TYR A 151 8.93 -10.55 -4.66
N LEU A 152 9.63 -9.73 -3.88
CA LEU A 152 10.92 -10.08 -3.28
C LEU A 152 10.82 -11.19 -2.24
N ILE A 153 9.73 -11.23 -1.45
CA ILE A 153 9.52 -12.26 -0.42
C ILE A 153 9.48 -13.68 -1.02
N PRO A 154 8.62 -13.99 -2.03
CA PRO A 154 8.62 -15.32 -2.63
C PRO A 154 9.94 -15.65 -3.33
N VAL A 155 10.60 -14.68 -3.96
CA VAL A 155 11.93 -14.87 -4.58
C VAL A 155 12.98 -15.24 -3.51
N ALA A 156 12.99 -14.56 -2.37
CA ALA A 156 13.91 -14.85 -1.28
C ALA A 156 13.67 -16.26 -0.70
N ILE A 157 12.41 -16.68 -0.54
CA ILE A 157 12.09 -18.05 -0.09
C ILE A 157 12.64 -19.10 -1.07
N VAL A 158 12.48 -18.87 -2.37
CA VAL A 158 13.04 -19.77 -3.40
C VAL A 158 14.57 -19.83 -3.32
N LEU A 159 15.24 -18.67 -3.19
CA LEU A 159 16.70 -18.60 -3.07
C LEU A 159 17.22 -19.30 -1.81
N VAL A 160 16.54 -19.13 -0.67
CA VAL A 160 16.89 -19.80 0.60
C VAL A 160 16.72 -21.31 0.46
N GLY A 161 15.60 -21.78 -0.09
CA GLY A 161 15.40 -23.21 -0.30
C GLY A 161 16.39 -23.81 -1.30
N TRP A 162 16.76 -23.07 -2.35
CA TRP A 162 17.80 -23.49 -3.29
C TRP A 162 19.17 -23.62 -2.63
N LEU A 163 19.58 -22.63 -1.84
CA LEU A 163 20.82 -22.69 -1.05
C LEU A 163 20.82 -23.87 -0.09
N ALA A 164 19.70 -24.15 0.59
CA ALA A 164 19.57 -25.30 1.47
C ALA A 164 19.78 -26.63 0.74
N ILE A 165 19.21 -26.78 -0.47
CA ILE A 165 19.43 -27.98 -1.32
C ILE A 165 20.91 -28.10 -1.70
N LEU A 166 21.56 -27.00 -2.08
CA LEU A 166 22.98 -26.97 -2.45
C LEU A 166 23.89 -27.39 -1.29
N VAL A 167 23.55 -27.04 -0.05
CA VAL A 167 24.34 -27.38 1.15
C VAL A 167 24.16 -28.84 1.58
N ILE A 168 22.99 -29.44 1.29
CA ILE A 168 22.65 -30.83 1.67
C ILE A 168 23.16 -31.85 0.64
N ARG A 169 23.48 -31.42 -0.58
CA ARG A 169 23.95 -32.26 -1.68
C ARG A 169 25.48 -32.42 -1.67
#